data_AF-A0AAU8VJB8-F1
#
_entry.id   AF-A0AAU8VJB8-F1
#
_cell.length_a   1.000
_cell.length_b   1.000
_cell.length_c   1.000
_cell.angle_alpha   90.00
_cell.angle_beta   90.00
_cell.angle_gamma   90.00
#
_symmetry.space_group_name_H-M   'P 1'
#
loop_
_entity.id
_entity.type
_entity.pdbx_description
1 polymer ?
#
loop_
_entity_poly.entity_id
_entity_poly.type
_entity_poly.pdbx_seq_one_letter_code
_entity_poly.pdbx_strand_id
1 'polypeptide(L)'
;MVHFLFYASIAYREKIELIKKNDVDWKLPFNYGQIRRLSLEEIQNKAINEAIQSGYIQEKVDSLKSKHSAYSYEDLPSDKYGAIFGAKYFNPKTQQTFGEQINYYFTHILKAQDPKMAPNYSSLPKEDLGIHSGIVNKTTKPLFTGK
;
A
#
# COMPACT_ATOMS: atom_id res chain seq x y z
N MET A 1 7.40 10.31 0.67
CA MET A 1 8.05 9.42 -0.33
C MET A 1 8.66 8.15 0.27
N VAL A 2 9.27 8.18 1.46
CA VAL A 2 9.85 6.97 2.09
C VAL A 2 8.80 5.88 2.35
N HIS A 3 7.66 6.26 2.92
CA HIS A 3 6.48 5.40 3.08
C HIS A 3 6.08 4.70 1.78
N PHE A 4 5.89 5.47 0.71
CA PHE A 4 5.54 4.93 -0.61
C PHE A 4 6.50 3.84 -1.09
N LEU A 5 7.81 4.10 -1.07
CA LEU A 5 8.81 3.13 -1.53
C LEU A 5 8.89 1.90 -0.63
N PHE A 6 8.79 2.10 0.69
CA PHE A 6 8.81 1.03 1.67
C PHE A 6 7.62 0.06 1.46
N TYR A 7 6.40 0.57 1.38
CA TYR A 7 5.22 -0.27 1.17
C TYR A 7 5.11 -0.84 -0.24
N ALA A 8 5.70 -0.18 -1.25
CA ALA A 8 5.89 -0.80 -2.57
C ALA A 8 6.79 -2.04 -2.50
N SER A 9 7.86 -1.98 -1.71
CA SER A 9 8.78 -3.10 -1.53
C SER A 9 8.12 -4.27 -0.78
N ILE A 10 7.35 -3.99 0.27
CA ILE A 10 6.58 -5.01 1.02
C ILE A 10 5.58 -5.67 0.10
N ALA A 11 4.72 -4.90 -0.58
CA ALA A 11 3.69 -5.46 -1.45
C ALA A 11 4.29 -6.24 -2.62
N TYR A 12 5.41 -5.80 -3.19
CA TYR A 12 6.10 -6.55 -4.24
C TYR A 12 6.65 -7.88 -3.71
N ARG A 13 7.28 -7.89 -2.53
CA ARG A 13 7.78 -9.11 -1.88
C ARG A 13 6.65 -10.10 -1.65
N GLU A 14 5.56 -9.66 -1.02
CA GLU A 14 4.39 -10.52 -0.76
C GLU A 14 3.78 -11.08 -2.03
N LYS A 15 3.70 -10.28 -3.10
CA LYS A 15 3.26 -10.76 -4.43
C LYS A 15 4.13 -11.91 -4.92
N ILE A 16 5.45 -11.78 -4.86
CA ILE A 16 6.38 -12.81 -5.35
C ILE A 16 6.28 -14.07 -4.48
N GLU A 17 6.14 -13.94 -3.16
CA GLU A 17 5.94 -15.08 -2.27
C GLU A 17 4.62 -15.82 -2.55
N LEU A 18 3.53 -15.08 -2.76
CA LEU A 18 2.24 -15.67 -3.12
C LEU A 18 2.28 -16.35 -4.49
N ILE A 19 2.96 -15.77 -5.48
CA ILE A 19 3.17 -16.42 -6.79
C ILE A 19 3.91 -17.74 -6.60
N LYS A 20 5.02 -17.73 -5.85
CA LYS A 20 5.79 -18.96 -5.57
C LYS A 20 4.93 -20.02 -4.89
N LYS A 21 4.19 -19.65 -3.83
CA LYS A 21 3.29 -20.58 -3.12
C LYS A 21 2.18 -21.14 -4.01
N ASN A 22 1.64 -20.31 -4.91
CA ASN A 22 0.58 -20.69 -5.83
C ASN A 22 1.05 -21.57 -7.00
N ASP A 23 2.34 -21.55 -7.30
CA ASP A 23 2.99 -22.36 -8.34
C ASP A 23 3.47 -23.74 -7.83
N VAL A 24 3.58 -23.91 -6.50
CA VAL A 24 3.91 -25.21 -5.90
C VAL A 24 2.71 -26.16 -5.98
N ASP A 25 2.87 -27.26 -6.71
CA ASP A 25 1.92 -28.37 -6.76
C ASP A 25 2.09 -29.23 -5.49
N TRP A 26 1.37 -28.84 -4.44
CA TRP A 26 1.22 -29.64 -3.23
C TRP A 26 0.42 -30.90 -3.63
N LYS A 27 1.05 -32.07 -3.57
CA LYS A 27 0.30 -33.33 -3.61
C LYS A 27 -0.20 -33.62 -2.19
N LEU A 28 -1.37 -33.13 -1.77
CA LEU A 28 -2.00 -33.70 -0.57
C LEU A 28 -2.59 -35.09 -0.91
N PRO A 29 -2.67 -35.99 0.08
CA PRO A 29 -3.40 -37.25 -0.06
C PRO A 29 -4.88 -36.97 -0.42
N PHE A 30 -5.45 -37.89 -1.21
CA PHE A 30 -6.78 -37.83 -1.86
C PHE A 30 -7.97 -37.35 -1.00
N ASN A 31 -7.84 -37.32 0.33
CA ASN A 31 -8.90 -36.92 1.27
C ASN A 31 -8.95 -35.42 1.58
N TYR A 32 -7.97 -34.62 1.12
CA TYR A 32 -8.00 -33.17 1.23
C TYR A 32 -8.28 -32.60 -0.16
N GLY A 33 -9.43 -31.93 -0.33
CA GLY A 33 -9.91 -31.42 -1.62
C GLY A 33 -8.89 -30.55 -2.38
N GLN A 34 -9.16 -30.31 -3.67
CA GLN A 34 -8.29 -29.52 -4.54
C GLN A 34 -8.05 -28.11 -3.96
N ILE A 35 -6.79 -27.73 -3.71
CA ILE A 35 -6.42 -26.34 -3.44
C ILE A 35 -6.70 -25.53 -4.70
N ARG A 36 -7.49 -24.48 -4.49
CA ARG A 36 -7.77 -23.47 -5.48
C ARG A 36 -6.52 -22.64 -5.74
N ARG A 37 -6.02 -22.67 -6.97
CA ARG A 37 -5.01 -21.69 -7.42
C ARG A 37 -5.63 -20.30 -7.44
N LEU A 38 -4.95 -19.34 -6.84
CA LEU A 38 -5.34 -17.93 -6.83
C LEU A 38 -5.10 -17.31 -8.21
N SER A 39 -5.99 -16.40 -8.63
CA SER A 39 -5.73 -15.58 -9.81
C SER A 39 -4.64 -14.54 -9.54
N LEU A 40 -4.04 -13.97 -10.59
CA LEU A 40 -3.06 -12.90 -10.43
C LEU A 40 -3.66 -11.67 -9.71
N GLU A 41 -4.91 -11.33 -10.01
CA GLU A 41 -5.61 -10.23 -9.36
C GLU A 41 -5.82 -10.50 -7.86
N GLU A 42 -6.19 -11.73 -7.48
CA GLU A 42 -6.34 -12.12 -6.08
C GLU A 42 -5.01 -12.05 -5.33
N ILE A 43 -3.92 -12.50 -5.96
CA ILE A 43 -2.57 -12.38 -5.41
C ILE A 43 -2.19 -10.91 -5.18
N GLN A 44 -2.40 -10.06 -6.19
CA GLN A 44 -2.11 -8.63 -6.09
C GLN A 44 -2.93 -7.96 -4.98
N ASN A 45 -4.23 -8.25 -4.89
CA ASN A 45 -5.10 -7.67 -3.87
C ASN A 45 -4.73 -8.15 -2.45
N LYS A 46 -4.33 -9.41 -2.29
CA LYS A 46 -3.79 -9.94 -1.02
C LYS A 46 -2.50 -9.24 -0.62
N ALA A 47 -1.55 -9.11 -1.55
CA ALA A 47 -0.28 -8.44 -1.30
C ALA A 47 -0.45 -6.96 -0.90
N ILE A 48 -1.38 -6.24 -1.55
CA ILE A 48 -1.73 -4.86 -1.17
C ILE A 48 -2.30 -4.83 0.25
N ASN A 49 -3.20 -5.74 0.57
CA ASN A 49 -3.87 -5.76 1.87
C ASN A 49 -2.86 -6.02 3.01
N GLU A 50 -1.93 -6.95 2.83
CA GLU A 50 -0.88 -7.25 3.80
C GLU A 50 0.03 -6.04 4.07
N ALA A 51 0.43 -5.34 3.00
CA ALA A 51 1.24 -4.14 3.09
C ALA A 51 0.51 -3.02 3.85
N ILE A 52 -0.78 -2.79 3.53
CA ILE A 52 -1.59 -1.78 4.24
C ILE A 52 -1.78 -2.14 5.72
N GLN A 53 -2.04 -3.42 6.03
CA GLN A 53 -2.16 -3.88 7.41
C GLN A 53 -0.86 -3.67 8.20
N SER A 54 0.30 -3.92 7.58
CA SER A 54 1.60 -3.62 8.16
C SER A 54 1.76 -2.12 8.47
N GLY A 55 1.31 -1.23 7.57
CA GLY A 55 1.27 0.22 7.79
C GLY A 55 0.44 0.61 9.00
N TYR A 56 -0.77 0.07 9.11
CA TYR A 56 -1.62 0.29 10.28
C TYR A 56 -0.97 -0.16 11.61
N ILE A 57 -0.24 -1.28 11.60
CA ILE A 57 0.46 -1.76 12.79
C ILE A 57 1.62 -0.83 13.13
N GLN A 58 2.39 -0.38 12.14
CA GLN A 58 3.48 0.57 12.32
C GLN A 58 2.97 1.87 12.95
N GLU A 59 1.93 2.48 12.37
CA GLU A 59 1.31 3.71 12.90
C GLU A 59 0.77 3.53 14.32
N LYS A 60 0.24 2.35 14.64
CA LYS A 60 -0.20 2.02 16.00
C LYS A 60 0.97 1.96 16.98
N VAL A 61 2.12 1.41 16.59
CA VAL A 61 3.33 1.39 17.43
C VAL A 61 3.91 2.80 17.58
N ASP A 62 3.94 3.57 16.50
CA ASP A 62 4.44 4.95 16.50
C ASP A 62 3.55 5.86 17.35
N SER A 63 2.24 5.60 17.44
CA SER A 63 1.35 6.34 18.35
C SER A 63 1.70 6.18 19.84
N LEU A 64 2.46 5.14 20.21
CA LEU A 64 2.93 4.92 21.58
C LEU A 64 4.30 5.57 21.85
N LYS A 65 5.18 5.61 20.85
CA LYS A 65 6.58 6.06 21.00
C LYS A 65 6.85 7.48 20.49
N SER A 66 6.13 7.88 19.45
CA SER A 66 6.34 9.11 18.68
C SER A 66 5.00 9.74 18.30
N LYS A 67 4.22 10.13 19.31
CA LYS A 67 2.84 10.65 19.18
C LYS A 67 2.67 11.77 18.14
N HIS A 68 3.71 12.58 17.91
CA HIS A 68 3.68 13.70 16.97
C HIS A 68 3.77 13.29 15.50
N SER A 69 4.25 12.07 15.21
CA SER A 69 4.49 11.56 13.86
C SER A 69 3.53 10.44 13.45
N ALA A 70 2.67 9.99 14.36
CA ALA A 70 1.76 8.87 14.11
C ALA A 70 0.50 9.34 13.37
N TYR A 71 0.10 8.56 12.36
CA TYR A 71 -1.04 8.79 11.48
C TYR A 71 -1.03 10.18 10.85
N SER A 72 0.15 10.61 10.36
CA SER A 72 0.22 11.85 9.59
C SER A 72 -0.69 11.72 8.38
N TYR A 73 -1.17 12.87 7.91
CA TYR A 73 -2.19 12.91 6.87
C TYR A 73 -1.78 12.15 5.59
N GLU A 74 -0.48 12.09 5.32
CA GLU A 74 0.11 11.47 4.13
C GLU A 74 0.50 10.00 4.28
N ASP A 75 0.63 9.46 5.50
CA ASP A 75 1.28 8.16 5.74
C ASP A 75 0.44 7.02 5.14
N LEU A 76 -0.75 6.76 5.67
CA LEU A 76 -1.60 5.67 5.18
C LEU A 76 -2.03 5.80 3.70
N PRO A 77 -2.30 7.00 3.15
CA PRO A 77 -2.49 7.15 1.70
C PRO A 77 -1.23 6.81 0.90
N SER A 78 -0.05 7.28 1.34
CA SER A 78 1.23 6.97 0.70
C SER A 78 1.55 5.49 0.74
N ASP A 79 1.31 4.84 1.88
CA ASP A 79 1.46 3.40 2.07
C ASP A 79 0.61 2.63 1.06
N LYS A 80 -0.68 3.00 0.95
CA LYS A 80 -1.60 2.38 -0.01
C LYS A 80 -1.15 2.58 -1.44
N TYR A 81 -0.76 3.80 -1.85
CA TYR A 81 -0.31 4.03 -3.22
C TYR A 81 1.00 3.29 -3.53
N GLY A 82 1.91 3.19 -2.55
CA GLY A 82 3.12 2.39 -2.65
C GLY A 82 2.78 0.91 -2.83
N ALA A 83 1.93 0.36 -1.98
CA ALA A 83 1.49 -1.02 -2.04
C ALA A 83 0.84 -1.38 -3.39
N ILE A 84 -0.03 -0.50 -3.91
CA ILE A 84 -0.66 -0.66 -5.23
C ILE A 84 0.41 -0.66 -6.33
N PHE A 85 1.35 0.29 -6.29
CA PHE A 85 2.44 0.34 -7.26
C PHE A 85 3.26 -0.96 -7.26
N GLY A 86 3.75 -1.39 -6.09
CA GLY A 86 4.57 -2.61 -5.96
C GLY A 86 3.85 -3.89 -6.40
N ALA A 87 2.57 -4.03 -6.03
CA ALA A 87 1.80 -5.21 -6.40
C ALA A 87 1.39 -5.21 -7.88
N LYS A 88 0.85 -4.10 -8.40
CA LYS A 88 0.16 -4.09 -9.70
C LYS A 88 1.00 -3.53 -10.85
N TYR A 89 1.88 -2.57 -10.61
CA TYR A 89 2.52 -1.80 -11.67
C TYR A 89 4.03 -2.05 -11.80
N PHE A 90 4.73 -2.30 -10.70
CA PHE A 90 6.16 -2.57 -10.74
C PHE A 90 6.47 -3.92 -11.41
N ASN A 91 7.34 -3.86 -12.42
CA ASN A 91 7.81 -5.02 -13.16
C ASN A 91 9.31 -4.89 -13.51
N PRO A 92 10.19 -5.67 -12.85
CA PRO A 92 11.64 -5.61 -13.09
C PRO A 92 12.07 -6.25 -14.41
N LYS A 93 11.17 -6.91 -15.14
CA LYS A 93 11.48 -7.53 -16.44
C LYS A 93 11.31 -6.57 -17.61
N THR A 94 10.85 -5.35 -17.36
CA THR A 94 10.72 -4.32 -18.39
C THR A 94 12.06 -3.66 -18.66
N GLN A 95 12.20 -3.02 -19.83
CA GLN A 95 13.38 -2.19 -20.15
C GLN A 95 13.39 -0.86 -19.40
N GLN A 96 12.26 -0.48 -18.77
CA GLN A 96 12.14 0.74 -18.00
C GLN A 96 12.89 0.61 -16.67
N THR A 97 13.68 1.63 -16.36
CA THR A 97 14.27 1.82 -15.05
C THR A 97 13.19 1.97 -13.97
N PHE A 98 13.57 1.76 -12.72
CA PHE A 98 12.66 1.95 -11.58
C PHE A 98 12.07 3.36 -11.54
N GLY A 99 12.89 4.38 -11.82
CA GLY A 99 12.46 5.77 -11.86
C GLY A 99 11.45 6.04 -12.97
N GLU A 100 11.61 5.45 -14.15
CA GLU A 100 10.66 5.57 -15.25
C GLU A 100 9.32 4.92 -14.93
N GLN A 101 9.32 3.74 -14.29
CA GLN A 101 8.09 3.07 -13.86
C GLN A 101 7.33 3.89 -12.81
N ILE A 102 8.06 4.49 -11.86
CA ILE A 102 7.49 5.41 -10.87
C ILE A 102 6.89 6.63 -11.58
N ASN A 103 7.66 7.27 -12.47
CA ASN A 103 7.20 8.44 -13.20
C ASN A 103 5.93 8.12 -14.01
N TYR A 104 5.90 6.98 -14.69
CA TYR A 104 4.72 6.50 -15.42
C TYR A 104 3.52 6.33 -14.50
N TYR A 105 3.70 5.70 -13.33
CA TYR A 105 2.63 5.53 -12.35
C TYR A 105 2.06 6.87 -11.87
N PHE A 106 2.90 7.84 -11.53
CA PHE A 106 2.43 9.15 -11.09
C PHE A 106 1.73 9.93 -12.20
N THR A 107 2.28 9.93 -13.41
CA THR A 107 1.80 10.77 -14.51
C THR A 107 0.60 10.18 -15.26
N HIS A 108 0.52 8.86 -15.39
CA HIS A 108 -0.49 8.19 -16.23
C HIS A 108 -1.55 7.45 -15.41
N ILE A 109 -1.21 6.94 -14.22
CA ILE A 109 -2.14 6.15 -13.38
C ILE A 109 -2.79 7.01 -12.32
N LEU A 110 -2.00 7.62 -11.43
CA LEU A 110 -2.54 8.48 -10.37
C LEU A 110 -3.06 9.80 -10.93
N LYS A 111 -2.27 10.40 -11.83
CA LYS A 111 -2.47 11.73 -12.42
C LYS A 111 -2.49 12.83 -11.35
N ALA A 112 -2.05 14.03 -11.73
CA ALA A 112 -2.24 15.19 -10.87
C ALA A 112 -3.73 15.52 -10.76
N GLN A 113 -4.20 15.80 -9.54
CA GLN A 113 -5.55 16.28 -9.28
C GLN A 113 -5.48 17.76 -8.89
N ASP A 114 -6.54 18.52 -9.16
CA ASP A 114 -6.65 19.88 -8.65
C ASP A 114 -6.73 19.82 -7.12
N PRO A 115 -5.80 20.46 -6.38
CA PRO A 115 -5.83 20.51 -4.92
C PRO A 115 -7.16 21.00 -4.35
N LYS A 116 -7.89 21.85 -5.10
CA LYS A 116 -9.23 22.35 -4.74
C LYS A 116 -10.28 21.26 -4.58
N MET A 117 -10.05 20.08 -5.15
CA MET A 117 -10.94 18.92 -5.01
C MET A 117 -10.69 18.12 -3.72
N ALA A 118 -9.68 18.48 -2.93
CA ALA A 118 -9.44 17.81 -1.64
C ALA A 118 -10.60 18.12 -0.67
N PRO A 119 -11.16 17.11 0.04
CA PRO A 119 -12.29 17.31 0.95
C PRO A 119 -12.06 18.34 2.07
N ASN A 120 -10.79 18.57 2.42
CA ASN A 120 -10.38 19.52 3.46
C ASN A 120 -9.79 20.82 2.89
N TYR A 121 -9.83 21.06 1.56
CA TYR A 121 -9.19 22.20 0.93
C TYR A 121 -9.64 23.54 1.54
N SER A 122 -10.95 23.68 1.78
CA SER A 122 -11.54 24.89 2.38
C SER A 122 -11.21 25.08 3.86
N SER A 123 -10.68 24.05 4.52
CA SER A 123 -10.32 24.05 5.95
C SER A 123 -8.81 24.02 6.18
N LEU A 124 -8.00 24.18 5.13
CA LEU A 124 -6.55 24.24 5.29
C LEU A 124 -6.15 25.49 6.07
N PRO A 125 -5.28 25.35 7.10
CA PRO A 125 -4.78 26.51 7.82
C PRO A 125 -3.95 27.40 6.89
N LYS A 126 -4.02 28.72 7.10
CA LYS A 126 -3.24 29.69 6.31
C LYS A 126 -1.75 29.63 6.62
N GLU A 127 -1.39 29.17 7.82
CA GLU A 127 -0.03 29.07 8.30
C GLU A 127 0.15 27.71 9.02
N ASP A 128 1.27 27.05 8.76
CA ASP A 128 1.69 25.89 9.53
C ASP A 128 2.46 26.38 10.76
N LEU A 129 1.83 26.25 11.92
CA LEU A 129 2.40 26.68 13.21
C LEU A 129 3.37 25.64 13.80
N GLY A 130 3.65 24.53 13.09
CA GLY A 130 4.51 23.45 13.58
C GLY A 130 3.91 22.65 14.73
N ILE A 131 2.61 22.83 14.99
CA ILE A 131 1.86 22.14 16.04
C ILE A 131 1.02 21.05 15.37
N HIS A 132 1.28 19.79 15.75
CA HIS A 132 0.50 18.65 15.26
C HIS A 132 -0.99 18.84 15.57
N SER A 133 -1.85 18.75 14.54
CA SER A 133 -3.28 19.06 14.63
C SER A 133 -4.08 18.15 15.56
N GLY A 134 -3.52 17.02 16.00
CA GLY A 134 -4.21 15.99 16.78
C GLY A 134 -5.21 15.18 15.95
N ILE A 135 -5.30 15.45 14.65
CA ILE A 135 -6.18 14.76 13.71
C ILE A 135 -5.47 13.52 13.17
N VAL A 136 -6.07 12.36 13.39
CA VAL A 136 -5.54 11.06 12.98
C VAL A 136 -6.21 10.65 11.67
N ASN A 137 -5.45 10.51 10.59
CA ASN A 137 -6.00 10.03 9.33
C ASN A 137 -6.13 8.49 9.33
N LYS A 138 -7.36 7.97 9.23
CA LYS A 138 -7.66 6.53 9.05
C LYS A 138 -8.50 6.25 7.80
N THR A 139 -8.49 7.14 6.82
CA THR A 139 -9.37 7.04 5.64
C THR A 139 -9.01 5.87 4.72
N THR A 140 -7.80 5.34 4.82
CA THR A 140 -7.33 4.18 4.06
C THR A 140 -7.89 2.89 4.65
N LYS A 141 -9.10 2.47 4.27
CA LYS A 141 -9.60 1.16 4.73
C LYS A 141 -8.81 0.02 4.06
N PRO A 142 -8.30 -0.99 4.79
CA PRO A 142 -7.80 -2.20 4.18
C PRO A 142 -8.93 -2.87 3.38
N LEU A 143 -8.61 -3.40 2.19
CA LEU A 143 -9.60 -4.05 1.32
C LEU A 143 -10.24 -5.26 2.01
N PHE A 144 -9.53 -5.91 2.93
CA PHE A 144 -10.07 -6.93 3.80
C PHE A 144 -9.75 -6.57 5.25
N THR A 145 -10.77 -6.15 6.00
CA THR A 145 -10.75 -6.21 7.46
C THR A 145 -10.94 -7.67 7.83
N GLY A 146 -9.86 -8.41 8.00
CA GLY A 146 -9.94 -9.84 8.30
C GLY A 146 -10.72 -10.10 9.60
N LYS A 147 -11.74 -10.95 9.50
CA LYS A 147 -11.66 -12.31 10.03
C LYS A 147 -11.99 -13.29 8.91
#